data_AF-A0A074YZ94-F1
#
_entry.id   AF-A0A074YZ94-F1
#
_cell.length_a   1.000
_cell.length_b   1.000
_cell.length_c   1.000
_cell.angle_alpha   90.00
_cell.angle_beta   90.00
_cell.angle_gamma   90.00
#
_symmetry.space_group_name_H-M   'P 1'
#
loop_
_entity.id
_entity.type
_entity.pdbx_description
1 polymer ?
#
loop_
_entity_poly.entity_id
_entity_poly.type
_entity_poly.pdbx_seq_one_letter_code
_entity_poly.pdbx_strand_id
1 'polypeptide(L)'
;MRHGIQSNVVKMQRSCLLLTFLLYVNYAAWLGAVCVGSRLFHSDQARNWVVLVAGSNGWENYRHQANVYRAYQIMKRNNISTEQIITFAYDDI
;
A
#
# COMPACT_ATOMS: atom_id res chain seq x y z
N MET A 1 -5.84 -7.38 65.25
CA MET A 1 -5.06 -6.63 64.23
C MET A 1 -4.83 -7.39 62.92
N ARG A 2 -4.72 -8.73 62.90
CA ARG A 2 -4.51 -9.53 61.65
C ARG A 2 -5.68 -9.51 60.64
N HIS A 3 -6.93 -9.32 61.08
CA HIS A 3 -8.10 -9.34 60.20
C HIS A 3 -8.19 -8.15 59.22
N GLY A 4 -7.68 -6.97 59.57
CA GLY A 4 -7.69 -5.79 58.68
C GLY A 4 -6.61 -5.80 57.59
N ILE A 5 -5.55 -6.59 57.77
CA ILE A 5 -4.48 -6.73 56.78
C ILE A 5 -4.94 -7.68 55.65
N GLN A 6 -5.62 -8.77 56.02
CA GLN A 6 -6.16 -9.75 55.06
C GLN A 6 -7.22 -9.16 54.13
N SER A 7 -8.11 -8.28 54.62
CA SER A 7 -9.14 -7.64 53.79
C SER A 7 -8.55 -6.65 52.77
N ASN A 8 -7.51 -5.90 53.16
CA ASN A 8 -6.81 -4.97 52.28
C ASN A 8 -5.99 -5.70 51.21
N VAL A 9 -5.36 -6.84 51.55
CA VAL A 9 -4.62 -7.67 50.59
C VAL A 9 -5.57 -8.23 49.52
N VAL A 10 -6.73 -8.77 49.91
CA VAL A 10 -7.73 -9.29 48.95
C VAL A 10 -8.32 -8.15 48.09
N LYS A 11 -8.54 -6.96 48.65
CA LYS A 11 -9.01 -5.78 47.91
C LYS A 11 -7.96 -5.31 46.89
N MET A 12 -6.68 -5.31 47.26
CA MET A 12 -5.55 -4.95 46.39
C MET A 12 -5.34 -5.98 45.28
N GLN A 13 -5.47 -7.27 45.59
CA GLN A 13 -5.34 -8.36 44.62
C GLN A 13 -6.46 -8.34 43.57
N ARG A 14 -7.71 -8.04 43.98
CA ARG A 14 -8.84 -7.84 43.06
C ARG A 14 -8.67 -6.63 42.16
N SER A 15 -8.09 -5.53 42.69
CA SER A 15 -7.82 -4.32 41.91
C SER A 15 -6.72 -4.53 40.87
N CYS A 16 -5.68 -5.29 41.21
CA CYS A 16 -4.59 -5.63 40.29
C CYS A 16 -5.08 -6.49 39.11
N LEU A 17 -5.95 -7.47 39.38
CA LEU A 17 -6.58 -8.30 38.34
C LEU A 17 -7.42 -7.46 37.35
N LEU A 18 -8.21 -6.50 37.86
CA LEU A 18 -8.98 -5.59 37.00
C LEU A 18 -8.08 -4.70 36.14
N LEU A 19 -7.00 -4.16 36.70
CA LEU A 19 -6.03 -3.36 35.95
C LEU A 19 -5.37 -4.15 34.83
N THR A 20 -4.92 -5.38 35.09
CA THR A 20 -4.33 -6.24 34.06
C THR A 20 -5.32 -6.60 32.96
N PHE A 21 -6.58 -6.87 33.31
CA PHE A 21 -7.64 -7.14 32.34
C PHE A 21 -7.92 -5.92 31.46
N LEU A 22 -8.02 -4.73 32.06
CA LEU A 22 -8.26 -3.48 31.31
C LEU A 22 -7.10 -3.15 30.37
N LEU A 23 -5.84 -3.33 30.81
CA LEU A 23 -4.66 -3.17 29.96
C LEU A 23 -4.65 -4.16 28.79
N TYR A 24 -5.03 -5.42 29.04
CA TYR A 24 -5.13 -6.44 28.00
C TYR A 24 -6.19 -6.10 26.94
N VAL A 25 -7.39 -5.68 27.37
CA VAL A 25 -8.46 -5.26 26.47
C VAL A 25 -8.05 -4.06 25.62
N ASN A 26 -7.37 -3.08 26.21
CA ASN A 26 -6.90 -1.89 25.49
C ASN A 26 -5.82 -2.26 24.45
N TYR A 27 -4.88 -3.13 24.81
CA TYR A 27 -3.85 -3.63 23.90
C TYR A 27 -4.44 -4.45 22.74
N ALA A 28 -5.40 -5.33 23.02
CA ALA A 28 -6.10 -6.11 21.99
C ALA A 28 -6.88 -5.21 21.02
N ALA A 29 -7.55 -4.17 21.52
CA ALA A 29 -8.24 -3.18 20.69
C ALA A 29 -7.26 -2.39 19.80
N TRP A 30 -6.12 -1.98 20.36
CA TRP A 30 -5.08 -1.28 19.61
C TRP A 30 -4.47 -2.14 18.50
N LEU A 31 -4.16 -3.41 18.78
CA LEU A 31 -3.70 -4.36 17.76
C LEU A 31 -4.72 -4.54 16.63
N GLY A 32 -6.01 -4.65 16.98
CA GLY A 32 -7.09 -4.72 15.98
C GLY A 32 -7.14 -3.49 15.07
N ALA A 33 -6.99 -2.29 15.63
CA ALA A 33 -6.99 -1.04 14.87
C ALA A 33 -5.80 -0.93 13.91
N VAL A 34 -4.60 -1.34 14.36
CA VAL A 34 -3.39 -1.38 13.50
C VAL A 34 -3.60 -2.33 12.32
N CYS A 35 -4.10 -3.55 12.57
CA CYS A 35 -4.35 -4.53 11.52
C CYS A 35 -5.36 -4.03 10.47
N VAL A 36 -6.48 -3.45 10.91
CA VAL A 36 -7.50 -2.90 10.00
C VAL A 36 -6.93 -1.72 9.21
N GLY A 37 -6.20 -0.81 9.85
CA GLY A 37 -5.53 0.31 9.18
C GLY A 37 -4.59 -0.17 8.07
N SER A 38 -3.72 -1.14 8.35
CA SER A 38 -2.78 -1.67 7.34
C SER A 38 -3.47 -2.30 6.12
N ARG A 39 -4.68 -2.88 6.26
CA ARG A 39 -5.45 -3.41 5.12
C ARG A 39 -6.12 -2.32 4.30
N LEU A 40 -6.61 -1.25 4.94
CA LEU A 40 -7.22 -0.11 4.26
C LEU A 40 -6.21 0.69 3.42
N PHE A 41 -4.96 0.76 3.89
CA PHE A 41 -3.87 1.41 3.16
C PHE A 41 -3.06 0.46 2.28
N HIS A 42 -3.47 -0.80 2.15
CA HIS A 42 -2.85 -1.72 1.20
C HIS A 42 -3.37 -1.40 -0.20
N SER A 43 -2.75 -0.41 -0.85
CA SER A 43 -2.98 -0.18 -2.27
C SER A 43 -2.29 -1.29 -3.04
N ASP A 44 -3.03 -2.30 -3.47
CA ASP A 44 -2.55 -3.23 -4.49
C ASP A 44 -2.20 -2.38 -5.72
N GLN A 45 -0.92 -2.35 -6.10
CA GLN A 45 -0.48 -1.52 -7.21
C GLN A 45 -1.07 -2.12 -8.50
N ALA A 46 -2.17 -1.55 -8.97
CA ALA A 46 -2.89 -2.05 -10.13
C ALA A 46 -1.92 -2.17 -11.32
N ARG A 47 -1.79 -3.39 -11.86
CA ARG A 47 -0.88 -3.66 -12.97
C ARG A 47 -1.49 -3.16 -14.28
N ASN A 48 -1.28 -1.89 -14.57
CA ASN A 48 -1.75 -1.24 -15.79
C ASN A 48 -0.85 -1.62 -16.98
N TRP A 49 -1.45 -2.15 -18.04
CA TRP A 49 -0.75 -2.49 -19.29
C TRP A 49 -1.04 -1.43 -20.35
N VAL A 50 0.00 -1.08 -21.13
CA VAL A 50 -0.09 -0.06 -22.18
C VAL A 50 0.46 -0.63 -23.48
N VAL A 51 -0.27 -0.42 -24.57
CA VAL A 51 0.19 -0.75 -25.93
C VAL A 51 0.29 0.53 -26.75
N LEU A 52 1.47 0.82 -27.30
CA LEU A 52 1.75 1.99 -28.12
C LEU A 52 2.06 1.55 -29.55
N VAL A 53 1.47 2.19 -30.56
CA VAL A 53 1.62 1.77 -31.97
C VAL A 53 1.85 2.99 -32.87
N ALA A 54 2.95 2.97 -33.63
CA ALA A 54 3.20 3.88 -34.75
C ALA A 54 2.86 3.16 -36.06
N GLY A 55 1.79 3.60 -36.72
CA GLY A 55 1.23 2.91 -37.89
C GLY A 55 1.90 3.22 -39.23
N SER A 56 2.98 4.01 -39.26
CA SER A 56 3.68 4.34 -40.50
C SER A 56 5.17 4.60 -40.27
N ASN A 57 5.89 4.70 -41.39
CA ASN A 57 7.35 4.71 -41.48
C ASN A 57 7.88 5.89 -42.30
N GLY A 58 9.19 6.12 -42.25
CA GLY A 58 9.92 7.13 -43.01
C GLY A 58 9.84 8.55 -42.47
N TRP A 59 10.81 9.38 -42.84
CA TRP A 59 11.01 10.75 -42.34
C TRP A 59 9.78 11.66 -42.46
N GLU A 60 9.03 11.56 -43.56
CA GLU A 60 7.77 12.31 -43.77
C GLU A 60 6.71 12.01 -42.69
N ASN A 61 6.81 10.85 -42.05
CA ASN A 61 5.94 10.41 -40.98
C ASN A 61 6.60 10.40 -39.60
N TYR A 62 7.73 11.12 -39.42
CA TYR A 62 8.42 11.32 -38.16
C TYR A 62 7.46 11.52 -36.97
N ARG A 63 6.40 12.33 -37.18
CA ARG A 63 5.40 12.65 -36.15
C ARG A 63 4.74 11.42 -35.51
N HIS A 64 4.56 10.32 -36.25
CA HIS A 64 3.87 9.14 -35.72
C HIS A 64 4.76 8.37 -34.73
N GLN A 65 6.04 8.21 -35.03
CA GLN A 65 6.99 7.57 -34.10
C GLN A 65 7.38 8.52 -32.96
N ALA A 66 7.55 9.81 -33.23
CA ALA A 66 7.82 10.81 -32.19
C ALA A 66 6.69 10.88 -31.15
N ASN A 67 5.42 10.78 -31.58
CA ASN A 67 4.27 10.75 -30.67
C ASN A 67 4.26 9.49 -29.79
N VAL A 68 4.59 8.33 -30.36
CA VAL A 68 4.70 7.07 -29.61
C VAL A 68 5.82 7.12 -28.58
N TYR A 69 7.02 7.57 -28.96
CA TYR A 69 8.13 7.71 -28.02
C TYR A 69 7.85 8.78 -26.96
N ARG A 70 7.15 9.87 -27.30
CA ARG A 70 6.68 10.85 -26.31
C ARG A 70 5.71 10.22 -25.31
N ALA A 71 4.76 9.41 -25.77
CA ALA A 71 3.82 8.70 -24.89
C ALA A 71 4.57 7.72 -23.98
N TYR A 72 5.54 6.98 -24.51
CA TYR A 72 6.39 6.07 -23.73
C TYR A 72 7.10 6.79 -22.55
N GLN A 73 7.67 7.98 -22.80
CA GLN A 73 8.30 8.78 -21.74
C GLN A 73 7.30 9.30 -20.71
N ILE A 74 6.07 9.62 -21.12
CA ILE A 74 4.99 9.98 -20.18
C ILE A 74 4.65 8.78 -19.30
N MET A 75 4.49 7.59 -19.87
CA MET A 75 4.17 6.38 -19.10
C MET A 75 5.26 6.02 -18.08
N LYS A 76 6.53 6.09 -18.49
CA LYS A 76 7.67 5.89 -17.56
C LYS A 76 7.67 6.91 -16.40
N ARG A 77 7.35 8.18 -16.68
CA ARG A 77 7.26 9.23 -15.64
C ARG A 77 6.09 9.03 -14.68
N ASN A 78 5.06 8.29 -15.09
CA ASN A 78 3.89 7.97 -14.27
C ASN A 78 4.01 6.60 -13.56
N ASN A 79 5.23 6.10 -13.36
CA ASN A 79 5.51 4.82 -12.67
C ASN A 79 4.86 3.59 -13.32
N ILE A 80 4.59 3.61 -14.63
CA ILE A 80 4.26 2.39 -15.37
C ILE A 80 5.57 1.65 -15.65
N SER A 81 5.66 0.40 -15.21
CA SER A 81 6.87 -0.40 -15.42
C SER A 81 7.11 -0.67 -16.91
N THR A 82 8.37 -0.70 -17.33
CA THR A 82 8.73 -0.91 -18.75
C THR A 82 8.28 -2.27 -19.27
N GLU A 83 8.24 -3.29 -18.41
CA GLU A 83 7.74 -4.63 -18.77
C GLU A 83 6.24 -4.64 -19.10
N GLN A 84 5.51 -3.58 -18.74
CA GLN A 84 4.07 -3.43 -18.97
C GLN A 84 3.76 -2.51 -20.17
N ILE A 85 4.78 -2.04 -20.88
CA ILE A 85 4.64 -1.17 -22.04
C ILE A 85 5.11 -1.94 -23.27
N ILE A 86 4.16 -2.27 -24.15
CA ILE A 86 4.44 -2.91 -25.44
C ILE A 86 4.43 -1.81 -26.50
N THR A 87 5.55 -1.66 -27.22
CA THR A 87 5.69 -0.63 -28.26
C THR A 87 5.89 -1.28 -29.63
N PHE A 88 5.05 -0.90 -30.58
CA PHE A 88 5.20 -1.22 -32.00
C PHE A 88 5.56 0.04 -32.77
N ALA A 89 6.74 0.06 -33.39
CA ALA A 89 7.19 1.09 -34.29
C ALA A 89 8.08 0.47 -35.38
N TYR A 90 8.19 1.14 -36.52
CA TYR A 90 9.10 0.72 -37.59
C TYR A 90 10.58 0.96 -37.23
N ASP A 91 10.84 1.89 -36.30
CA ASP A 91 12.16 2.24 -35.81
C ASP A 91 13.13 2.67 -36.92
N ASP A 92 12.62 3.48 -37.84
CA ASP A 92 13.30 3.93 -39.06
C ASP A 92 13.41 5.46 -39.17
N ILE A 93 13.38 6.14 -38.02
CA ILE A 93 13.41 7.61 -37.89
C ILE A 93 14.72 8.08 -37.27
#